data_AF-A0A252BRZ2-F1
#
_entry.id   AF-A0A252BRZ2-F1
#
_cell.length_a   1.000
_cell.length_b   1.000
_cell.length_c   1.000
_cell.angle_alpha   90.00
_cell.angle_beta   90.00
_cell.angle_gamma   90.00
#
_symmetry.space_group_name_H-M   'P 1'
#
loop_
_entity.id
_entity.type
_entity.pdbx_description
1 polymer ?
#
loop_
_entity_poly.entity_id
_entity_poly.type
_entity_poly.pdbx_seq_one_letter_code
_entity_poly.pdbx_strand_id
1 'polypeptide(L)'
;MEPHTPDHGPEHGPHATQADAYTQAARRGLFSTDTLPPAMAEELARYEQAILHLRAARHSLQWPFYTHADFAHDQNQYCTESIGEIVQTVRTLREQQQQAFGADTPP
;
A
#
# COMPACT_ATOMS: atom_id res chain seq x y z
N MET A 1 23.76 7.88 50.11
CA MET A 1 23.70 8.48 48.75
C MET A 1 23.74 7.33 47.78
N GLU A 2 22.57 6.88 47.35
CA GLU A 2 22.43 5.83 46.33
C GLU A 2 22.26 6.51 44.96
N PRO A 3 23.01 6.12 43.92
CA PRO A 3 22.74 6.56 42.56
C PRO A 3 21.88 5.50 41.85
N HIS A 4 20.57 5.73 41.82
CA HIS A 4 19.67 5.21 40.77
C HIS A 4 19.52 6.37 39.78
N THR A 5 19.74 6.25 38.47
CA THR A 5 19.19 5.31 37.49
C THR A 5 19.97 5.51 36.18
N PRO A 6 20.22 4.48 35.35
CA PRO A 6 20.64 4.72 33.98
C PRO A 6 19.44 5.19 33.17
N ASP A 7 19.58 6.39 32.59
CA ASP A 7 18.70 6.95 31.56
C ASP A 7 18.73 6.03 30.33
N HIS A 8 17.68 5.23 30.14
CA HIS A 8 17.41 4.48 28.92
C HIS A 8 16.53 5.32 27.99
N GLY A 9 17.17 6.22 27.25
CA GLY A 9 16.69 6.63 25.92
C GLY A 9 17.80 6.33 24.90
N PRO A 10 17.52 5.98 23.62
CA PRO A 10 16.25 6.10 22.90
C PRO A 10 15.84 4.77 22.22
N GLU A 11 14.67 4.22 22.53
CA GLU A 11 14.09 3.15 21.71
C GLU A 11 13.23 3.74 20.58
N HIS A 12 13.84 4.55 19.72
CA HIS A 12 13.38 4.64 18.33
C HIS A 12 13.88 3.39 17.60
N GLY A 13 13.32 2.24 17.95
CA GLY A 13 13.43 1.04 17.12
C GLY A 13 12.90 1.37 15.72
N PRO A 14 13.41 0.74 14.65
CA PRO A 14 12.86 0.93 13.33
C PRO A 14 11.40 0.49 13.43
N HIS A 15 10.47 1.45 13.34
CA HIS A 15 9.05 1.19 13.24
C HIS A 15 8.93 0.18 12.12
N ALA A 16 8.70 -1.10 12.46
CA ALA A 16 8.60 -2.16 11.48
C ALA A 16 7.56 -1.66 10.48
N THR A 17 8.01 -1.35 9.26
CA THR A 17 7.16 -0.74 8.24
C THR A 17 5.97 -1.67 8.08
N GLN A 18 4.85 -1.33 8.71
CA GLN A 18 3.67 -2.18 8.71
C GLN A 18 3.36 -2.42 7.24
N ALA A 19 3.40 -3.68 6.83
CA ALA A 19 3.21 -4.04 5.44
C ALA A 19 1.82 -3.57 5.02
N ASP A 20 1.77 -2.46 4.28
CA ASP A 20 0.51 -1.86 3.83
C ASP A 20 -0.26 -2.81 2.92
N ALA A 21 -1.53 -2.47 2.66
CA ALA A 21 -2.45 -3.32 1.89
C ALA A 21 -1.86 -3.78 0.55
N TYR A 22 -1.11 -2.92 -0.13
CA TYR A 22 -0.47 -3.26 -1.39
C TYR A 22 0.64 -4.30 -1.22
N THR A 23 1.49 -4.21 -0.19
CA THR A 23 2.57 -5.21 0.02
C THR A 23 2.00 -6.62 0.09
N GLN A 24 0.89 -6.78 0.82
CA GLN A 24 0.23 -8.06 0.98
C GLN A 24 -0.44 -8.50 -0.33
N ALA A 25 -1.09 -7.58 -1.05
CA ALA A 25 -1.73 -7.86 -2.33
C ALA A 25 -0.73 -8.24 -3.43
N ALA A 26 0.38 -7.52 -3.55
CA ALA A 26 1.45 -7.79 -4.51
C ALA A 26 2.09 -9.17 -4.25
N ARG A 27 2.36 -9.51 -2.98
CA ARG A 27 2.85 -10.85 -2.60
C ARG A 27 1.90 -11.99 -2.99
N ARG A 28 0.59 -11.72 -3.03
CA ARG A 28 -0.43 -12.68 -3.48
C ARG A 28 -0.62 -12.69 -5.00
N GLY A 29 0.18 -11.94 -5.75
CA GLY A 29 0.10 -11.87 -7.20
C GLY A 29 -1.08 -11.07 -7.74
N LEU A 30 -1.75 -10.25 -6.91
CA LEU A 30 -2.94 -9.49 -7.35
C LEU A 30 -2.67 -8.59 -8.56
N PHE A 31 -1.44 -8.06 -8.65
CA PHE A 31 -1.00 -7.16 -9.71
C PHE A 31 -0.26 -7.87 -10.87
N SER A 32 -0.13 -9.21 -10.86
CA SER A 32 0.58 -9.94 -11.93
C SER A 32 -0.14 -9.86 -13.28
N THR A 33 0.52 -9.38 -14.32
CA THR A 33 -0.07 -9.17 -15.64
C THR A 33 0.04 -10.37 -16.59
N ASP A 34 0.67 -11.46 -16.16
CA ASP A 34 1.15 -12.54 -17.05
C ASP A 34 0.03 -13.24 -17.85
N THR A 35 -1.18 -13.28 -17.29
CA THR A 35 -2.34 -13.98 -17.87
C THR A 35 -3.45 -13.03 -18.34
N LEU A 36 -3.17 -11.73 -18.36
CA LEU A 36 -4.17 -10.71 -18.64
C LEU A 36 -4.18 -10.28 -20.12
N PRO A 37 -5.38 -9.96 -20.67
CA PRO A 37 -5.47 -9.22 -21.91
C PRO A 37 -4.73 -7.88 -21.82
N PRO A 38 -4.12 -7.37 -22.91
CA PRO A 38 -3.29 -6.16 -22.88
C PRO A 38 -3.94 -4.94 -22.23
N ALA A 39 -5.21 -4.66 -22.58
CA ALA A 39 -5.94 -3.53 -22.02
C ALA A 39 -6.12 -3.63 -20.49
N MET A 40 -6.29 -4.84 -19.97
CA MET A 40 -6.41 -5.09 -18.53
C MET A 40 -5.05 -4.99 -17.83
N ALA A 41 -3.99 -5.50 -18.47
CA ALA A 41 -2.63 -5.37 -17.96
C ALA A 41 -2.19 -3.90 -17.84
N GLU A 42 -2.48 -3.08 -18.84
CA GLU A 42 -2.24 -1.64 -18.80
C GLU A 42 -3.00 -0.94 -17.69
N GLU A 43 -4.28 -1.28 -17.51
CA GLU A 43 -5.10 -0.72 -16.44
C GLU A 43 -4.55 -1.09 -15.04
N LEU A 44 -4.12 -2.34 -14.84
CA LEU A 44 -3.49 -2.75 -13.59
C LEU A 44 -2.16 -2.04 -13.35
N ALA A 45 -1.36 -1.85 -14.39
CA ALA A 45 -0.11 -1.09 -14.30
C ALA A 45 -0.37 0.37 -13.89
N ARG A 46 -1.45 0.99 -14.37
CA ARG A 46 -1.87 2.34 -13.94
C ARG A 46 -2.23 2.39 -12.45
N TYR A 47 -3.00 1.41 -11.96
CA TYR A 47 -3.33 1.32 -10.54
C TYR A 47 -2.11 1.08 -9.66
N GLU A 48 -1.21 0.19 -10.07
CA GLU A 48 0.03 -0.06 -9.36
C GLU A 48 0.90 1.19 -9.29
N GLN A 49 1.05 1.91 -10.40
CA GLN A 49 1.79 3.16 -10.44
C GLN A 49 1.20 4.22 -9.49
N ALA A 50 -0.14 4.34 -9.43
CA ALA A 50 -0.80 5.26 -8.50
C ALA A 50 -0.47 4.92 -7.04
N ILE A 51 -0.46 3.63 -6.68
CA ILE A 51 -0.05 3.17 -5.35
C ILE A 51 1.41 3.53 -5.04
N LEU A 52 2.32 3.36 -6.01
CA LEU A 52 3.73 3.71 -5.83
C LEU A 52 3.91 5.21 -5.58
N HIS A 53 3.17 6.07 -6.29
CA HIS A 53 3.17 7.51 -6.04
C HIS A 53 2.64 7.87 -4.64
N LEU A 54 1.54 7.25 -4.20
CA LEU A 54 1.00 7.45 -2.85
C LEU A 54 2.00 7.03 -1.75
N ARG A 55 2.73 5.93 -1.96
CA ARG A 55 3.79 5.50 -1.06
C ARG A 55 4.96 6.48 -0.99
N ALA A 56 5.39 7.01 -2.14
CA ALA A 56 6.44 8.03 -2.18
C ALA A 56 6.00 9.32 -1.47
N ALA A 57 4.74 9.73 -1.65
CA ALA A 57 4.16 10.85 -0.92
C ALA A 57 4.14 10.58 0.58
N ARG A 58 3.64 9.42 1.01
CA ARG A 58 3.59 9.02 2.43
C ARG A 58 4.97 9.00 3.09
N HIS A 59 5.98 8.48 2.40
CA HIS A 59 7.36 8.49 2.87
C HIS A 59 7.87 9.93 3.06
N SER A 60 7.54 10.82 2.13
CA SER A 60 7.94 12.24 2.21
C SER A 60 7.28 12.97 3.39
N LEU A 61 6.05 12.60 3.76
CA LEU A 61 5.33 13.17 4.90
C LEU A 61 5.90 12.76 6.27
N GLN A 62 6.73 11.72 6.33
CA GLN A 62 7.39 11.28 7.57
C GLN A 62 8.66 12.07 7.89
N TRP A 63 9.01 13.06 7.07
CA TRP A 63 10.22 13.84 7.27
C TRP A 63 10.12 14.72 8.52
N PRO A 64 11.12 14.71 9.42
CA PRO A 64 11.02 15.30 10.76
C PRO A 64 10.94 16.83 10.79
N PHE A 65 11.09 17.49 9.63
CA PHE A 65 11.09 18.94 9.50
C PHE A 65 9.78 19.51 8.94
N TYR A 66 8.71 18.71 8.86
CA TYR A 66 7.41 19.21 8.45
C TYR A 66 6.86 20.20 9.48
N THR A 67 6.71 21.46 9.07
CA THR A 67 6.23 22.54 9.93
C THR A 67 4.76 22.37 10.35
N HIS A 68 3.99 21.58 9.60
CA HIS A 68 2.56 21.36 9.83
C HIS A 68 2.31 19.86 10.11
N ALA A 69 2.54 19.44 11.36
CA ALA A 69 2.45 18.05 11.76
C ALA A 69 1.04 17.45 11.57
N ASP A 70 -0.01 18.20 11.90
CA ASP A 70 -1.40 17.74 11.73
C ASP A 70 -1.74 17.51 10.26
N PHE A 71 -1.36 18.45 9.39
CA PHE A 71 -1.52 18.28 7.94
C PHE A 71 -0.75 17.05 7.43
N ALA A 72 0.49 16.84 7.89
CA ALA A 72 1.27 15.68 7.50
C ALA A 72 0.64 14.36 7.97
N HIS A 73 0.03 14.36 9.16
CA HIS A 73 -0.73 13.23 9.69
C HIS A 73 -1.96 12.92 8.83
N ASP A 74 -2.81 13.91 8.56
CA ASP A 74 -4.02 13.75 7.75
C ASP A 74 -3.68 13.25 6.34
N GLN A 75 -2.65 13.82 5.71
CA GLN A 75 -2.22 13.41 4.37
C GLN A 75 -1.64 11.98 4.36
N ASN A 76 -0.99 11.55 5.44
CA ASN A 76 -0.48 10.19 5.58
C ASN A 76 -1.64 9.18 5.72
N GLN A 77 -2.67 9.54 6.50
CA GLN A 77 -3.89 8.75 6.60
C GLN A 77 -4.59 8.66 5.24
N TYR A 78 -4.78 9.77 4.55
CA TYR A 78 -5.34 9.81 3.19
C TYR A 78 -4.60 8.88 2.23
N CYS A 79 -3.26 8.96 2.18
CA CYS A 79 -2.47 8.08 1.33
C CYS A 79 -2.68 6.59 1.68
N THR A 80 -2.80 6.28 2.97
CA THR A 80 -2.98 4.90 3.44
C THR A 80 -4.37 4.35 3.06
N GLU A 81 -5.41 5.16 3.21
CA GLU A 81 -6.78 4.81 2.81
C GLU A 81 -6.87 4.63 1.29
N SER A 82 -6.35 5.59 0.51
CA SER A 82 -6.36 5.51 -0.96
C SER A 82 -5.62 4.29 -1.49
N ILE A 83 -4.50 3.87 -0.87
CA ILE A 83 -3.82 2.61 -1.25
C ILE A 83 -4.75 1.41 -1.02
N GLY A 84 -5.48 1.38 0.10
CA GLY A 84 -6.44 0.33 0.41
C GLY A 84 -7.59 0.27 -0.60
N GLU A 85 -8.15 1.42 -0.97
CA GLU A 85 -9.22 1.55 -1.95
C GLU A 85 -8.78 1.05 -3.34
N ILE A 86 -7.59 1.48 -3.81
CA ILE A 86 -7.08 1.02 -5.11
C ILE A 86 -6.86 -0.50 -5.10
N VAL A 87 -6.30 -1.07 -4.02
CA VAL A 87 -6.16 -2.53 -3.88
C VAL A 87 -7.51 -3.23 -3.96
N GLN A 88 -8.55 -2.69 -3.32
CA GLN A 88 -9.89 -3.26 -3.37
C GLN A 88 -10.50 -3.17 -4.77
N THR A 89 -10.31 -2.04 -5.47
CA THR A 89 -10.73 -1.89 -6.88
C THR A 89 -10.09 -2.94 -7.77
N VAL A 90 -8.79 -3.19 -7.64
CA VAL A 90 -8.09 -4.22 -8.41
C VAL A 90 -8.60 -5.63 -8.08
N ARG A 91 -8.94 -5.93 -6.81
CA ARG A 91 -9.59 -7.20 -6.45
C ARG A 91 -10.91 -7.39 -7.15
N THR A 92 -11.80 -6.40 -7.07
CA THR A 92 -13.11 -6.44 -7.74
C THR A 92 -12.95 -6.64 -9.25
N LEU A 93 -12.01 -5.92 -9.87
CA LEU A 93 -11.73 -6.04 -11.30
C LEU A 93 -11.25 -7.45 -11.69
N ARG A 94 -10.43 -8.09 -10.86
CA ARG A 94 -9.99 -9.48 -11.06
C ARG A 94 -11.10 -10.48 -10.89
N GLU A 95 -11.94 -10.31 -9.88
CA GLU A 95 -13.10 -11.18 -9.64
C GLU A 95 -14.07 -11.13 -10.82
N GLN A 96 -14.35 -9.93 -11.35
CA GLN A 96 -15.18 -9.75 -12.54
C GLN A 96 -14.56 -10.43 -13.78
N GLN A 97 -13.25 -10.30 -13.96
CA GLN A 97 -12.53 -10.98 -15.05
C GLN A 97 -12.63 -12.50 -14.93
N GLN A 98 -12.40 -13.05 -13.74
CA GLN A 98 -12.53 -14.49 -13.50
C GLN A 98 -13.95 -15.00 -13.73
N GLN A 99 -14.98 -14.24 -13.36
CA GLN A 99 -16.38 -14.61 -13.64
C GLN A 99 -16.69 -14.58 -15.14
N ALA A 100 -16.19 -13.58 -15.87
CA ALA A 100 -16.43 -13.42 -17.29
C ALA A 100 -15.76 -14.54 -18.12
N PHE A 101 -14.55 -14.97 -17.76
CA PHE A 101 -13.78 -15.97 -18.52
C PHE A 101 -13.81 -17.39 -17.90
N GLY A 102 -14.21 -17.54 -16.63
CA GLY A 102 -14.32 -18.82 -15.95
C GLY A 102 -15.64 -19.55 -16.19
N ALA A 103 -16.65 -18.88 -16.76
CA ALA A 103 -17.94 -19.49 -17.12
C ALA A 103 -17.91 -20.31 -18.43
N ASP A 104 -16.81 -20.25 -19.19
CA ASP A 104 -16.69 -20.83 -20.55
C ASP A 104 -15.99 -22.20 -20.60
N THR A 105 -15.84 -22.88 -19.46
CA THR A 105 -15.30 -24.27 -19.44
C THR A 105 -16.48 -25.26 -19.32
N PRO A 106 -16.94 -25.90 -20.42
CA PRO A 106 -17.94 -26.96 -20.30
C PRO A 106 -17.35 -28.21 -19.62
N PRO A 107 -18.21 -29.02 -18.95
CA PRO A 107 -17.81 -30.28 -18.32
C PRO A 107 -17.36 -31.36 -19.31
#